data_AF-U9T295-F1
#
_entry.id   AF-U9T295-F1
#
_cell.length_a   1.000
_cell.length_b   1.000
_cell.length_c   1.000
_cell.angle_alpha   90.00
_cell.angle_beta   90.00
_cell.angle_gamma   90.00
#
_symmetry.space_group_name_H-M   'P 1'
#
loop_
_entity.id
_entity.type
_entity.pdbx_description
1 polymer ?
#
loop_
_entity_poly.entity_id
_entity_poly.type
_entity_poly.pdbx_seq_one_letter_code
_entity_poly.pdbx_strand_id
1 'polypeptide(L)'
;MLTPTTDVFDKTGLDRLYNTLDKGARQVQELNVIQEKVAPIERSENQKVPVSALGILPKTTEDIIPTYIVIRDIREFLKKLTPEKFDFVSDQIIEYANRSRDEKDGRILRELTHLIIEGLKPQEICALYAQLCRKIMENIDPRIVDENVKNIEGNFIQGGALFRKYLLNCCQEGFEKGWDESNLVSEKSRKKAKRRGLGLICFISELFKLNMVTERIMHECIKKLLVFQDLPGEEEMEVLCKLMITIGEELDHFKTNQLEKKLDYGKAKRLMDSYFNAMRNITNLPNLPDRIKSMLMVNISL
;
A
#
# COMPACT_ATOMS: atom_id res chain seq x y z
N MET A 1 28.33 40.25 -31.48
CA MET A 1 27.14 39.64 -32.11
C MET A 1 27.02 38.23 -31.58
N LEU A 2 26.19 38.00 -30.57
CA LEU A 2 25.87 36.69 -30.02
C LEU A 2 24.37 36.49 -30.24
N THR A 3 24.02 35.49 -31.05
CA THR A 3 22.65 35.01 -31.22
C THR A 3 22.30 34.09 -30.04
N PRO A 4 21.15 34.28 -29.36
CA PRO A 4 20.64 33.28 -28.43
C PRO A 4 19.84 32.22 -29.20
N THR A 5 20.33 30.98 -29.16
CA THR A 5 19.60 29.79 -29.61
C THR A 5 18.57 29.39 -28.55
N THR A 6 17.32 29.61 -28.91
CA THR A 6 16.05 29.04 -28.44
C THR A 6 16.13 27.86 -27.46
N ASP A 7 15.69 28.13 -26.25
CA ASP A 7 15.17 27.20 -25.25
C ASP A 7 13.88 26.55 -25.79
N VAL A 8 13.91 25.23 -26.04
CA VAL A 8 12.73 24.44 -26.44
C VAL A 8 12.71 23.15 -25.63
N PHE A 9 12.52 23.28 -24.32
CA PHE A 9 11.90 22.23 -23.52
C PHE A 9 10.43 22.60 -23.31
N ASP A 10 9.58 21.98 -24.11
CA ASP A 10 8.14 22.18 -24.05
C ASP A 10 7.56 21.55 -22.77
N LYS A 11 7.63 22.32 -21.67
CA LYS A 11 6.96 22.07 -20.39
C LYS A 11 5.49 21.65 -20.55
N THR A 12 4.85 22.02 -21.67
CA THR A 12 3.47 21.66 -21.92
C THR A 12 3.26 20.16 -22.20
N GLY A 13 4.28 19.36 -22.51
CA GLY A 13 4.12 17.91 -22.75
C GLY A 13 3.92 17.11 -21.45
N LEU A 14 4.74 17.38 -20.44
CA LEU A 14 4.66 16.74 -19.12
C LEU A 14 3.45 17.27 -18.34
N ASP A 15 3.18 18.57 -18.43
CA ASP A 15 1.98 19.18 -17.86
C ASP A 15 0.71 18.65 -18.54
N ARG A 16 0.73 18.35 -19.85
CA ARG A 16 -0.40 17.70 -20.53
C ARG A 16 -0.59 16.26 -20.06
N LEU A 17 0.48 15.51 -19.81
CA LEU A 17 0.38 14.15 -19.26
C LEU A 17 -0.16 14.18 -17.83
N TYR A 18 0.34 15.08 -16.99
CA TYR A 18 -0.16 15.35 -15.64
C TYR A 18 -1.64 15.75 -15.66
N ASN A 19 -2.02 16.70 -16.53
CA ASN A 19 -3.41 17.13 -16.69
C ASN A 19 -4.32 16.07 -17.31
N THR A 20 -3.80 15.14 -18.12
CA THR A 20 -4.60 14.04 -18.70
C THR A 20 -4.83 12.94 -17.67
N LEU A 21 -3.83 12.64 -16.84
CA LEU A 21 -3.95 11.75 -15.69
C LEU A 21 -4.83 12.35 -14.58
N ASP A 22 -4.74 13.66 -14.34
CA ASP A 22 -5.55 14.43 -13.37
C ASP A 22 -7.00 14.66 -13.85
N LYS A 23 -7.25 14.91 -15.14
CA LYS A 23 -8.62 14.98 -15.69
C LYS A 23 -9.32 13.63 -15.65
N GLY A 24 -8.60 12.53 -15.89
CA GLY A 24 -9.11 11.18 -15.67
C GLY A 24 -9.46 10.92 -14.20
N ALA A 25 -8.66 11.44 -13.25
CA ALA A 25 -8.91 11.34 -11.82
C ALA A 25 -10.09 12.21 -11.34
N ARG A 26 -10.20 13.46 -11.83
CA ARG A 26 -11.31 14.39 -11.49
C ARG A 26 -12.65 13.96 -12.02
N GLN A 27 -12.71 13.36 -13.22
CA GLN A 27 -13.96 12.85 -13.77
C GLN A 27 -14.44 11.57 -13.03
N VAL A 28 -13.51 10.82 -12.42
CA VAL A 28 -13.80 9.73 -11.49
C VAL A 28 -14.17 10.26 -10.09
N GLN A 29 -13.71 11.46 -9.72
CA GLN A 29 -14.10 12.14 -8.49
C GLN A 29 -15.49 12.76 -8.58
N GLU A 30 -15.85 13.44 -9.68
CA GLU A 30 -17.17 14.07 -9.88
C GLU A 30 -18.31 13.06 -10.02
N LEU A 31 -18.08 11.86 -10.57
CA LEU A 31 -19.08 10.78 -10.57
C LEU A 31 -19.24 10.10 -9.19
N ASN A 32 -18.32 10.34 -8.25
CA ASN A 32 -18.38 9.82 -6.87
C ASN A 32 -18.87 10.87 -5.85
N VAL A 33 -19.08 12.14 -6.23
CA VAL A 33 -19.56 13.21 -5.33
C VAL A 33 -21.06 13.09 -4.95
N ILE A 34 -21.78 12.08 -5.45
CA ILE A 34 -23.17 11.82 -5.04
C ILE A 34 -23.28 10.94 -3.76
N GLN A 35 -22.17 10.44 -3.19
CA GLN A 35 -22.20 9.79 -1.88
C GLN A 35 -21.06 10.27 -0.98
N GLU A 36 -21.31 11.39 -0.30
CA GLU A 36 -21.04 11.64 1.13
C GLU A 36 -21.01 13.15 1.37
N LYS A 37 -22.16 13.70 1.78
CA LYS A 37 -22.23 15.02 2.42
C LYS A 37 -22.56 14.78 3.89
N VAL A 38 -21.51 14.82 4.72
CA VAL A 38 -21.62 14.77 6.19
C VAL A 38 -22.20 16.10 6.67
N ALA A 39 -23.37 16.04 7.31
CA ALA A 39 -23.89 17.14 8.12
C ALA A 39 -23.37 16.99 9.58
N PRO A 40 -23.15 18.09 10.33
CA PRO A 40 -22.67 18.01 11.70
C PRO A 40 -23.77 17.45 12.61
N ILE A 41 -23.47 16.41 13.39
CA ILE A 41 -24.41 15.82 14.37
C ILE A 41 -24.20 16.49 15.73
N GLU A 42 -25.28 17.06 16.27
CA GLU A 42 -25.41 17.54 17.65
C GLU A 42 -25.29 16.39 18.66
N ARG A 43 -24.69 16.71 19.82
CA ARG A 43 -24.55 15.78 20.96
C ARG A 43 -25.93 15.35 21.46
N SER A 44 -26.17 14.05 21.58
CA SER A 44 -27.23 13.53 22.46
C SER A 44 -26.78 12.26 23.18
N GLU A 45 -27.16 12.23 24.46
CA GLU A 45 -26.70 11.35 25.52
C GLU A 45 -27.37 9.96 25.49
N ASN A 46 -26.59 8.97 25.94
CA ASN A 46 -27.00 7.74 26.63
C ASN A 46 -28.07 6.82 26.00
N GLN A 47 -27.60 5.67 25.50
CA GLN A 47 -28.30 4.41 25.75
C GLN A 47 -27.29 3.28 25.98
N LYS A 48 -27.07 2.94 27.25
CA LYS A 48 -26.23 1.80 27.67
C LYS A 48 -27.02 0.51 27.45
N VAL A 49 -26.53 -0.37 26.59
CA VAL A 49 -26.96 -1.77 26.54
C VAL A 49 -25.97 -2.59 27.38
N PRO A 50 -26.40 -3.41 28.37
CA PRO A 50 -25.48 -4.05 29.29
C PRO A 50 -24.75 -5.24 28.65
N VAL A 51 -23.43 -5.29 28.91
CA VAL A 51 -22.42 -6.24 28.41
C VAL A 51 -22.53 -7.63 29.09
N SER A 52 -23.71 -8.06 29.50
CA SER A 52 -23.89 -9.30 30.28
C SER A 52 -24.35 -10.52 29.46
N ALA A 53 -24.46 -10.44 28.13
CA ALA A 53 -24.96 -11.55 27.30
C ALA A 53 -23.89 -12.55 26.78
N LEU A 54 -22.59 -12.35 27.05
CA LEU A 54 -21.51 -13.21 26.49
C LEU A 54 -20.57 -13.86 27.52
N GLY A 55 -20.82 -13.71 28.83
CA GLY A 55 -20.05 -14.43 29.86
C GLY A 55 -18.55 -14.10 29.93
N ILE A 56 -18.10 -12.99 29.35
CA ILE A 56 -16.71 -12.54 29.43
C ILE A 56 -16.60 -11.56 30.60
N LEU A 57 -15.98 -12.00 31.69
CA LEU A 57 -15.48 -11.10 32.74
C LEU A 57 -14.43 -10.17 32.12
N PRO A 58 -14.57 -8.83 32.20
CA PRO A 58 -13.51 -7.93 31.77
C PRO A 58 -12.28 -8.16 32.66
N LYS A 59 -11.13 -8.43 32.04
CA LYS A 59 -9.84 -8.52 32.72
C LYS A 59 -9.55 -7.23 33.50
N THR A 60 -8.98 -7.36 34.69
CA THR A 60 -8.50 -6.22 35.49
C THR A 60 -7.34 -5.54 34.77
N THR A 61 -7.06 -4.28 35.08
CA THR A 61 -5.95 -3.49 34.51
C THR A 61 -4.56 -4.13 34.64
N GLU A 62 -4.42 -5.15 35.49
CA GLU A 62 -3.18 -5.89 35.74
C GLU A 62 -2.87 -6.96 34.66
N ASP A 63 -3.85 -7.41 33.88
CA ASP A 63 -3.65 -8.43 32.84
C ASP A 63 -3.30 -7.84 31.46
N ILE A 64 -3.26 -6.51 31.34
CA ILE A 64 -2.97 -5.81 30.08
C ILE A 64 -1.46 -5.77 29.86
N ILE A 65 -1.00 -6.44 28.81
CA ILE A 65 0.42 -6.39 28.41
C ILE A 65 0.79 -4.94 28.08
N PRO A 66 1.86 -4.37 28.65
CA PRO A 66 2.29 -3.02 28.28
C PRO A 66 2.74 -2.93 26.81
N THR A 67 2.40 -1.83 26.12
CA THR A 67 2.71 -1.64 24.68
C THR A 67 4.21 -1.79 24.36
N TYR A 68 5.10 -1.35 25.25
CA TYR A 68 6.55 -1.49 25.01
C TYR A 68 7.01 -2.95 25.02
N ILE A 69 6.35 -3.84 25.78
CA ILE A 69 6.60 -5.28 25.76
C ILE A 69 6.12 -5.87 24.44
N VAL A 70 4.90 -5.50 24.01
CA VAL A 70 4.34 -5.89 22.71
C VAL A 70 5.30 -5.55 21.56
N ILE A 71 5.77 -4.30 21.51
CA ILE A 71 6.70 -3.84 20.48
C ILE A 71 8.03 -4.61 20.53
N ARG A 72 8.58 -4.84 21.73
CA ARG A 72 9.83 -5.58 21.90
C ARG A 72 9.69 -7.00 21.36
N ASP A 73 8.68 -7.74 21.81
CA ASP A 73 8.49 -9.15 21.48
C ASP A 73 8.25 -9.33 19.98
N ILE A 74 7.38 -8.51 19.38
CA ILE A 74 7.14 -8.52 17.93
C ILE A 74 8.43 -8.26 17.15
N ARG A 75 9.24 -7.27 17.57
CA ARG A 75 10.54 -7.01 16.93
C ARG A 75 11.50 -8.19 17.05
N GLU A 76 11.48 -8.92 18.15
CA GLU A 76 12.29 -10.13 18.31
C GLU A 76 11.82 -11.26 17.40
N PHE A 77 10.51 -11.45 17.23
CA PHE A 77 9.98 -12.41 16.26
C PHE A 77 10.35 -12.04 14.82
N LEU A 78 10.11 -10.79 14.42
CA LEU A 78 10.42 -10.31 13.06
C LEU A 78 11.92 -10.40 12.73
N LYS A 79 12.82 -10.24 13.72
CA LYS A 79 14.26 -10.47 13.54
C LYS A 79 14.62 -11.94 13.29
N LYS A 80 13.83 -12.88 13.84
CA LYS A 80 14.03 -14.33 13.69
C LYS A 80 13.34 -14.88 12.44
N LEU A 81 12.47 -14.10 11.79
CA LEU A 81 11.73 -14.50 10.61
C LEU A 81 12.67 -14.59 9.40
N THR A 82 12.93 -15.82 8.97
CA THR A 82 13.69 -16.16 7.76
C THR A 82 12.93 -17.24 6.98
N PRO A 83 13.23 -17.48 5.69
CA PRO A 83 12.59 -18.55 4.92
C PRO A 83 12.70 -19.93 5.62
N GLU A 84 13.83 -20.25 6.23
CA GLU A 84 14.08 -21.54 6.88
C GLU A 84 13.28 -21.72 8.17
N LYS A 85 12.98 -20.61 8.86
CA LYS A 85 12.24 -20.61 10.12
C LYS A 85 10.82 -20.09 9.96
N PHE A 86 10.34 -19.94 8.72
CA PHE A 86 9.12 -19.21 8.43
C PHE A 86 7.93 -19.82 9.18
N ASP A 87 7.69 -21.13 9.05
CA ASP A 87 6.53 -21.76 9.67
C ASP A 87 6.56 -21.60 11.20
N PHE A 88 7.67 -21.97 11.82
CA PHE A 88 7.82 -21.91 13.28
C PHE A 88 7.69 -20.48 13.84
N VAL A 89 8.29 -19.47 13.19
CA VAL A 89 8.25 -18.08 13.68
C VAL A 89 6.91 -17.42 13.37
N SER A 90 6.32 -17.71 12.20
CA SER A 90 4.99 -17.18 11.85
C SER A 90 3.90 -17.73 12.76
N ASP A 91 3.97 -19.01 13.15
CA ASP A 91 3.04 -19.61 14.10
C ASP A 91 3.13 -18.94 15.48
N GLN A 92 4.35 -18.66 15.97
CA GLN A 92 4.55 -17.90 17.21
C GLN A 92 3.99 -16.47 17.12
N ILE A 93 4.18 -15.80 15.98
CA ILE A 93 3.63 -14.46 15.74
C ILE A 93 2.09 -14.52 15.79
N ILE A 94 1.47 -15.52 15.17
CA ILE A 94 0.01 -15.69 15.13
C ILE A 94 -0.53 -16.01 16.52
N GLU A 95 0.12 -16.92 17.26
CA GLU A 95 -0.23 -17.21 18.65
C GLU A 95 -0.16 -15.95 19.52
N TYR A 96 0.90 -15.15 19.36
CA TYR A 96 1.04 -13.88 20.07
C TYR A 96 -0.05 -12.88 19.67
N ALA A 97 -0.34 -12.76 18.37
CA ALA A 97 -1.38 -11.89 17.84
C ALA A 97 -2.78 -12.27 18.36
N ASN A 98 -3.05 -13.57 18.55
CA ASN A 98 -4.32 -14.09 19.07
C ASN A 98 -4.62 -13.66 20.51
N ARG A 99 -3.62 -13.18 21.26
CA ARG A 99 -3.83 -12.54 22.57
C ARG A 99 -4.65 -11.25 22.47
N SER A 100 -4.71 -10.65 21.29
CA SER A 100 -5.56 -9.48 21.02
C SER A 100 -7.06 -9.80 21.09
N ARG A 101 -7.45 -11.08 21.17
CA ARG A 101 -8.83 -11.50 21.49
C ARG A 101 -9.32 -10.96 22.83
N ASP A 102 -8.40 -10.78 23.78
CA ASP A 102 -8.72 -10.29 25.12
C ASP A 102 -8.61 -8.75 25.21
N GLU A 103 -8.38 -8.06 24.09
CA GLU A 103 -8.32 -6.60 23.98
C GLU A 103 -9.60 -6.09 23.29
N LYS A 104 -10.08 -4.90 23.71
CA LYS A 104 -11.25 -4.26 23.08
C LYS A 104 -10.91 -3.51 21.80
N ASP A 105 -9.66 -3.12 21.64
CA ASP A 105 -9.18 -2.24 20.59
C ASP A 105 -8.19 -2.92 19.64
N GLY A 106 -7.99 -4.24 19.75
CA GLY A 106 -7.09 -4.96 18.85
C GLY A 106 -5.62 -4.48 18.87
N ARG A 107 -5.17 -3.84 19.97
CA ARG A 107 -3.89 -3.13 20.03
C ARG A 107 -2.68 -3.99 19.64
N ILE A 108 -2.56 -5.23 20.12
CA ILE A 108 -1.45 -6.13 19.75
C ILE A 108 -1.43 -6.38 18.24
N LEU A 109 -2.60 -6.65 17.65
CA LEU A 109 -2.72 -6.89 16.21
C LEU A 109 -2.36 -5.62 15.41
N ARG A 110 -2.77 -4.45 15.91
CA ARG A 110 -2.46 -3.15 15.30
C ARG A 110 -0.96 -2.85 15.32
N GLU A 111 -0.31 -3.05 16.46
CA GLU A 111 1.14 -2.88 16.63
C GLU A 111 1.93 -3.87 15.76
N LEU A 112 1.48 -5.14 15.68
CA LEU A 112 2.06 -6.13 14.79
C LEU A 112 2.01 -5.66 13.34
N THR A 113 0.84 -5.18 12.90
CA THR A 113 0.66 -4.66 11.53
C THR A 113 1.59 -3.48 11.27
N HIS A 114 1.70 -2.55 12.21
CA HIS A 114 2.59 -1.39 12.09
C HIS A 114 4.07 -1.80 11.99
N LEU A 115 4.52 -2.73 12.84
CA LEU A 115 5.91 -3.19 12.88
C LEU A 115 6.31 -4.01 11.66
N ILE A 116 5.38 -4.77 11.07
CA ILE A 116 5.58 -5.43 9.77
C ILE A 116 5.91 -4.38 8.71
N ILE A 117 5.13 -3.29 8.62
CA ILE A 117 5.35 -2.21 7.65
C ILE A 117 6.62 -1.41 7.97
N GLU A 118 6.91 -1.12 9.24
CA GLU A 118 8.13 -0.41 9.66
C GLU A 118 9.40 -1.22 9.33
N GLY A 119 9.31 -2.55 9.43
CA GLY A 119 10.40 -3.48 9.17
C GLY A 119 10.76 -3.66 7.70
N LEU A 120 9.92 -3.17 6.77
CA LEU A 120 10.15 -3.32 5.34
C LEU A 120 11.42 -2.59 4.90
N LYS A 121 12.18 -3.27 4.04
CA LYS A 121 13.33 -2.71 3.32
C LYS A 121 13.09 -2.96 1.82
N PRO A 122 13.60 -2.09 0.93
CA PRO A 122 13.65 -2.39 -0.50
C PRO A 122 14.20 -3.80 -0.75
N GLN A 123 13.53 -4.55 -1.63
CA GLN A 123 13.91 -5.89 -2.10
C GLN A 123 13.71 -7.04 -1.09
N GLU A 124 14.75 -7.81 -0.73
CA GLU A 124 14.74 -9.27 -0.46
C GLU A 124 13.71 -9.87 0.52
N ILE A 125 13.02 -9.07 1.34
CA ILE A 125 12.16 -9.55 2.43
C ILE A 125 10.66 -9.28 2.19
N CYS A 126 10.30 -8.51 1.15
CA CYS A 126 8.91 -8.13 0.89
C CYS A 126 8.00 -9.36 0.68
N ALA A 127 8.47 -10.36 -0.09
CA ALA A 127 7.72 -11.58 -0.36
C ALA A 127 7.48 -12.40 0.93
N LEU A 128 8.51 -12.51 1.79
CA LEU A 128 8.43 -13.21 3.07
C LEU A 128 7.41 -12.54 4.01
N TYR A 129 7.41 -11.21 4.07
CA TYR A 129 6.47 -10.45 4.90
C TYR A 129 5.05 -10.52 4.33
N ALA A 130 4.89 -10.58 3.00
CA ALA A 130 3.58 -10.74 2.36
C ALA A 130 2.99 -12.12 2.66
N GLN A 131 3.82 -13.17 2.61
CA GLN A 131 3.42 -14.52 3.04
C GLN A 131 3.04 -14.55 4.53
N LEU A 132 3.79 -13.87 5.40
CA LEU A 132 3.42 -13.73 6.82
C LEU A 132 2.05 -13.07 6.96
N CYS A 133 1.80 -11.96 6.26
CA CYS A 133 0.51 -11.27 6.30
C CYS A 133 -0.63 -12.19 5.83
N ARG A 134 -0.41 -12.97 4.76
CA ARG A 134 -1.39 -13.94 4.27
C ARG A 134 -1.71 -14.98 5.33
N LYS A 135 -0.68 -15.56 5.96
CA LYS A 135 -0.84 -16.56 7.02
C LYS A 135 -1.55 -16.00 8.25
N ILE A 136 -1.23 -14.76 8.67
CA ILE A 136 -1.94 -14.07 9.76
C ILE A 136 -3.41 -13.89 9.40
N MET A 137 -3.72 -13.38 8.20
CA MET A 137 -5.10 -13.15 7.77
C MET A 137 -5.96 -14.42 7.80
N GLU A 138 -5.38 -15.57 7.49
CA GLU A 138 -6.07 -16.87 7.45
C GLU A 138 -6.20 -17.57 8.81
N ASN A 139 -5.29 -17.33 9.75
CA ASN A 139 -5.16 -18.14 10.97
C ASN A 139 -5.39 -17.36 12.28
N ILE A 140 -5.69 -16.07 12.21
CA ILE A 140 -6.00 -15.28 13.40
C ILE A 140 -7.40 -15.63 13.93
N ASP A 141 -7.60 -15.53 15.26
CA ASP A 141 -8.87 -15.85 15.90
C ASP A 141 -9.99 -14.95 15.33
N PRO A 142 -11.09 -15.54 14.80
CA PRO A 142 -12.15 -14.78 14.16
C PRO A 142 -12.93 -13.87 15.12
N ARG A 143 -12.74 -14.01 16.44
CA ARG A 143 -13.39 -13.20 17.47
C ARG A 143 -12.62 -11.93 17.83
N ILE A 144 -11.40 -11.74 17.31
CA ILE A 144 -10.66 -10.49 17.54
C ILE A 144 -11.41 -9.34 16.89
N VAL A 145 -11.62 -8.28 17.65
CA VAL A 145 -12.36 -7.08 17.24
C VAL A 145 -11.63 -5.82 17.69
N ASP A 146 -11.86 -4.73 16.99
CA ASP A 146 -11.58 -3.38 17.48
C ASP A 146 -12.91 -2.63 17.54
N GLU A 147 -13.37 -2.30 18.75
CA GLU A 147 -14.64 -1.61 19.01
C GLU A 147 -14.72 -0.24 18.29
N ASN A 148 -13.58 0.31 17.85
CA ASN A 148 -13.51 1.58 17.11
C ASN A 148 -13.56 1.40 15.59
N VAL A 149 -13.50 0.17 15.08
CA VAL A 149 -13.45 -0.12 13.64
C VAL A 149 -14.74 -0.80 13.19
N LYS A 150 -15.52 -0.04 12.42
CA LYS A 150 -16.80 -0.49 11.86
C LYS A 150 -16.77 -0.45 10.34
N ASN A 151 -17.58 -1.30 9.71
CA ASN A 151 -17.86 -1.22 8.28
C ASN A 151 -18.86 -0.09 7.98
N ILE A 152 -19.18 0.12 6.70
CA ILE A 152 -20.12 1.15 6.23
C ILE A 152 -21.53 0.95 6.82
N GLU A 153 -21.90 -0.29 7.12
CA GLU A 153 -23.19 -0.66 7.71
C GLU A 153 -23.21 -0.48 9.23
N GLY A 154 -22.10 -0.06 9.85
CA GLY A 154 -21.97 0.11 11.30
C GLY A 154 -21.64 -1.18 12.07
N ASN A 155 -21.44 -2.30 11.38
CA ASN A 155 -21.07 -3.59 11.97
C ASN A 155 -19.57 -3.63 12.30
N PHE A 156 -19.21 -4.28 13.40
CA PHE A 156 -17.80 -4.49 13.75
C PHE A 156 -17.08 -5.36 12.72
N ILE A 157 -15.84 -5.01 12.42
CA ILE A 157 -14.95 -5.83 11.59
C ILE A 157 -14.13 -6.74 12.52
N GLN A 158 -14.03 -8.03 12.19
CA GLN A 158 -13.39 -9.03 13.05
C GLN A 158 -12.39 -9.93 12.31
N GLY A 159 -11.51 -10.58 13.07
CA GLY A 159 -10.56 -11.59 12.59
C GLY A 159 -9.71 -11.13 11.39
N GLY A 160 -9.58 -11.99 10.39
CA GLY A 160 -8.80 -11.69 9.18
C GLY A 160 -9.25 -10.43 8.41
N ALA A 161 -10.54 -10.10 8.44
CA ALA A 161 -11.04 -8.88 7.80
C ALA A 161 -10.56 -7.62 8.53
N LEU A 162 -10.44 -7.69 9.86
CA LEU A 162 -9.89 -6.61 10.69
C LEU A 162 -8.40 -6.42 10.40
N PHE A 163 -7.65 -7.52 10.35
CA PHE A 163 -6.23 -7.48 9.99
C PHE A 163 -6.02 -6.87 8.59
N ARG A 164 -6.82 -7.28 7.60
CA ARG A 164 -6.79 -6.69 6.25
C ARG A 164 -7.07 -5.19 6.28
N LYS A 165 -8.02 -4.73 7.09
CA LYS A 165 -8.34 -3.30 7.26
C LYS A 165 -7.14 -2.52 7.84
N TYR A 166 -6.49 -3.04 8.88
CA TYR A 166 -5.27 -2.44 9.42
C TYR A 166 -4.13 -2.40 8.40
N LEU A 167 -3.91 -3.50 7.68
CA LEU A 167 -2.85 -3.58 6.67
C LEU A 167 -3.04 -2.52 5.59
N LEU A 168 -4.26 -2.37 5.06
CA LEU A 168 -4.58 -1.34 4.07
C LEU A 168 -4.38 0.08 4.60
N ASN A 169 -4.82 0.35 5.83
CA ASN A 169 -4.62 1.66 6.46
C ASN A 169 -3.13 1.97 6.62
N CYS A 170 -2.32 1.03 7.11
CA CYS A 170 -0.88 1.21 7.26
C CYS A 170 -0.18 1.38 5.91
N CYS A 171 -0.60 0.65 4.87
CA CYS A 171 -0.09 0.85 3.51
C CYS A 171 -0.43 2.24 2.97
N GLN A 172 -1.65 2.73 3.18
CA GLN A 172 -2.06 4.08 2.77
C GLN A 172 -1.23 5.16 3.48
N GLU A 173 -1.14 5.09 4.80
CA GLU A 173 -0.34 6.03 5.58
C GLU A 173 1.15 6.00 5.20
N GLY A 174 1.69 4.79 5.01
CA GLY A 174 3.07 4.60 4.59
C GLY A 174 3.32 5.16 3.18
N PHE A 175 2.32 5.09 2.30
CA PHE A 175 2.39 5.60 0.94
C PHE A 175 2.39 7.14 0.90
N GLU A 176 1.60 7.77 1.75
CA GLU A 176 1.57 9.23 1.90
C GLU A 176 2.86 9.75 2.56
N LYS A 177 3.32 9.10 3.64
CA LYS A 177 4.51 9.50 4.40
C LYS A 177 5.83 9.16 3.70
N GLY A 178 5.88 8.05 2.96
CA GLY A 178 7.10 7.49 2.36
C GLY A 178 7.71 8.32 1.25
N TRP A 179 6.99 9.33 0.76
CA TRP A 179 7.40 10.20 -0.34
C TRP A 179 7.37 11.68 0.03
N ASP A 180 7.05 12.02 1.29
CA ASP A 180 7.10 13.40 1.76
C ASP A 180 8.54 13.78 2.07
N GLU A 181 9.23 14.29 1.05
CA GLU A 181 10.55 14.89 1.18
C GLU A 181 10.50 16.37 1.58
N SER A 182 9.31 16.99 1.55
CA SER A 182 9.15 18.46 1.62
C SER A 182 9.60 19.06 2.96
N ASN A 183 9.54 18.26 4.03
CA ASN A 183 9.92 18.67 5.38
C ASN A 183 11.31 18.14 5.80
N LEU A 184 12.07 17.50 4.90
CA LEU A 184 13.34 16.82 5.23
C LEU A 184 14.56 17.65 4.85
N VAL A 185 15.23 18.20 5.88
CA VAL A 185 16.39 19.10 5.73
C VAL A 185 17.67 18.37 5.27
N SER A 186 17.80 17.07 5.55
CA SER A 186 19.01 16.29 5.22
C SER A 186 18.80 15.35 4.02
N GLU A 187 19.77 15.32 3.11
CA GLU A 187 19.86 14.34 2.01
C GLU A 187 19.77 12.89 2.51
N LYS A 188 20.37 12.60 3.68
CA LYS A 188 20.29 11.25 4.29
C LYS A 188 18.85 10.89 4.68
N SER A 189 18.09 11.86 5.19
CA SER A 189 16.69 11.67 5.56
C SER A 189 15.81 11.50 4.33
N ARG A 190 16.02 12.29 3.27
CA ARG A 190 15.31 12.15 1.98
C ARG A 190 15.54 10.78 1.36
N LYS A 191 16.80 10.34 1.22
CA LYS A 191 17.13 8.99 0.73
C LYS A 191 16.49 7.87 1.56
N LYS A 192 16.44 8.02 2.89
CA LYS A 192 15.81 7.04 3.78
C LYS A 192 14.29 6.99 3.60
N ALA A 193 13.62 8.14 3.47
CA ALA A 193 12.19 8.21 3.20
C ALA A 193 11.87 7.54 1.86
N LYS A 194 12.56 7.94 0.80
CA LYS A 194 12.44 7.36 -0.54
C LYS A 194 12.61 5.84 -0.57
N ARG A 195 13.64 5.31 0.10
CA ARG A 195 13.84 3.86 0.25
C ARG A 195 12.69 3.16 0.98
N ARG A 196 12.12 3.78 2.01
CA ARG A 196 10.92 3.24 2.68
C ARG A 196 9.72 3.23 1.75
N GLY A 197 9.49 4.30 0.98
CA GLY A 197 8.44 4.38 -0.03
C GLY A 197 8.57 3.28 -1.09
N LEU A 198 9.78 3.05 -1.61
CA LEU A 198 10.05 1.99 -2.57
C LEU A 198 9.86 0.58 -1.99
N GLY A 199 10.32 0.34 -0.76
CA GLY A 199 10.09 -0.92 -0.05
C GLY A 199 8.60 -1.20 0.15
N LEU A 200 7.81 -0.17 0.48
CA LEU A 200 6.37 -0.30 0.62
C LEU A 200 5.68 -0.64 -0.71
N ILE A 201 6.08 -0.01 -1.82
CA ILE A 201 5.52 -0.35 -3.14
C ILE A 201 5.84 -1.80 -3.53
N CYS A 202 7.06 -2.26 -3.27
CA CYS A 202 7.44 -3.66 -3.49
C CYS A 202 6.63 -4.61 -2.61
N PHE A 203 6.35 -4.22 -1.38
CA PHE A 203 5.52 -5.02 -0.48
C PHE A 203 4.05 -5.08 -0.92
N ILE A 204 3.47 -3.96 -1.36
CA ILE A 204 2.10 -3.91 -1.87
C ILE A 204 1.96 -4.79 -3.12
N SER A 205 2.96 -4.85 -4.00
CA SER A 205 2.92 -5.75 -5.16
C SER A 205 2.96 -7.23 -4.79
N GLU A 206 3.72 -7.60 -3.76
CA GLU A 206 3.73 -8.95 -3.19
C GLU A 206 2.37 -9.30 -2.55
N LEU A 207 1.73 -8.35 -1.87
CA LEU A 207 0.36 -8.52 -1.35
C LEU A 207 -0.68 -8.66 -2.46
N PHE A 208 -0.50 -7.99 -3.60
CA PHE A 208 -1.41 -8.05 -4.73
C PHE A 208 -1.47 -9.45 -5.33
N LYS A 209 -0.30 -10.09 -5.54
CA LYS A 209 -0.21 -11.50 -5.97
C LYS A 209 -0.94 -12.46 -5.03
N LEU A 210 -1.03 -12.11 -3.75
CA LEU A 210 -1.73 -12.90 -2.72
C LEU A 210 -3.19 -12.47 -2.54
N ASN A 211 -3.76 -11.67 -3.45
CA ASN A 211 -5.14 -11.16 -3.41
C ASN A 211 -5.49 -10.41 -2.10
N MET A 212 -4.48 -9.85 -1.43
CA MET A 212 -4.64 -9.12 -0.16
C MET A 212 -4.91 -7.63 -0.35
N VAL A 213 -4.64 -7.10 -1.55
CA VAL A 213 -4.96 -5.72 -1.93
C VAL A 213 -5.70 -5.71 -3.28
N THR A 214 -6.29 -4.58 -3.63
CA THR A 214 -7.05 -4.41 -4.87
C THR A 214 -6.18 -3.80 -5.96
N GLU A 215 -6.54 -4.00 -7.22
CA GLU A 215 -5.90 -3.38 -8.38
C GLU A 215 -5.76 -1.85 -8.28
N ARG A 216 -6.74 -1.18 -7.67
CA ARG A 216 -6.73 0.29 -7.48
C ARG A 216 -5.43 0.80 -6.84
N ILE A 217 -4.92 0.13 -5.80
CA ILE A 217 -3.69 0.59 -5.13
C ILE A 217 -2.45 0.34 -6.00
N MET A 218 -2.46 -0.66 -6.88
CA MET A 218 -1.36 -0.91 -7.80
C MET A 218 -1.23 0.19 -8.85
N HIS A 219 -2.35 0.67 -9.39
CA HIS A 219 -2.36 1.82 -10.30
C HIS A 219 -1.77 3.07 -9.65
N GLU A 220 -2.12 3.35 -8.40
CA GLU A 220 -1.53 4.46 -7.65
C GLU A 220 -0.02 4.28 -7.42
N CYS A 221 0.43 3.05 -7.12
CA CYS A 221 1.87 2.75 -7.01
C CYS A 221 2.62 3.03 -8.33
N ILE A 222 2.08 2.59 -9.47
CA ILE A 222 2.69 2.81 -10.79
C ILE A 222 2.74 4.30 -11.12
N LYS A 223 1.62 5.02 -10.95
CA LYS A 223 1.57 6.48 -11.17
C LYS A 223 2.62 7.20 -10.33
N LYS A 224 2.79 6.81 -9.06
CA LYS A 224 3.76 7.43 -8.15
C LYS A 224 5.20 7.26 -8.65
N LEU A 225 5.55 6.10 -9.20
CA LEU A 225 6.89 5.83 -9.77
C LEU A 225 7.15 6.59 -11.07
N LEU A 226 6.09 6.91 -11.83
CA LEU A 226 6.19 7.67 -13.08
C LEU A 226 6.29 9.20 -12.85
N VAL A 227 6.14 9.68 -11.62
CA VAL A 227 6.25 11.10 -11.27
C VAL A 227 7.63 11.40 -10.69
N PHE A 228 8.41 12.20 -11.40
CA PHE A 228 9.73 12.68 -10.99
C PHE A 228 9.97 14.09 -11.58
N GLN A 229 10.93 14.84 -11.02
CA GLN A 229 11.16 16.24 -11.39
C GLN A 229 12.04 16.39 -12.66
N ASP A 230 13.26 15.85 -12.62
CA ASP A 230 14.24 16.03 -13.70
C ASP A 230 14.52 14.71 -14.44
N LEU A 231 15.35 13.86 -13.82
CA LEU A 231 15.65 12.52 -14.31
C LEU A 231 15.13 11.50 -13.30
N PRO A 232 14.60 10.37 -13.78
CA PRO A 232 14.16 9.31 -12.89
C PRO A 232 15.35 8.69 -12.17
N GLY A 233 15.15 8.36 -10.89
CA GLY A 233 16.14 7.58 -10.14
C GLY A 233 16.17 6.12 -10.59
N GLU A 234 17.35 5.52 -10.55
CA GLU A 234 17.56 4.14 -10.98
C GLU A 234 16.79 3.13 -10.13
N GLU A 235 16.76 3.32 -8.80
CA GLU A 235 16.01 2.45 -7.87
C GLU A 235 14.50 2.47 -8.18
N GLU A 236 13.92 3.64 -8.48
CA GLU A 236 12.49 3.75 -8.83
C GLU A 236 12.16 3.06 -10.15
N MET A 237 13.00 3.24 -11.16
CA MET A 237 12.79 2.62 -12.47
C MET A 237 12.94 1.10 -12.39
N GLU A 238 13.82 0.60 -11.53
CA GLU A 238 13.96 -0.84 -11.28
C GLU A 238 12.70 -1.40 -10.64
N VAL A 239 12.16 -0.72 -9.62
CA VAL A 239 10.89 -1.10 -8.99
C VAL A 239 9.74 -1.05 -9.99
N LEU A 240 9.66 0.00 -10.83
CA LEU A 240 8.65 0.14 -11.89
C LEU A 240 8.73 -1.03 -12.87
N CYS A 241 9.91 -1.34 -13.40
CA CYS A 241 10.07 -2.44 -14.35
C CYS A 241 9.70 -3.78 -13.72
N LYS A 242 10.11 -4.02 -12.47
CA LYS A 242 9.75 -5.23 -11.73
C LYS A 242 8.24 -5.35 -11.54
N LEU A 243 7.55 -4.26 -11.19
CA LEU A 243 6.08 -4.23 -11.10
C LEU A 243 5.44 -4.59 -12.44
N MET A 244 5.83 -3.92 -13.52
CA MET A 244 5.26 -4.15 -14.84
C MET A 244 5.45 -5.59 -15.31
N ILE A 245 6.61 -6.22 -15.05
CA ILE A 245 6.85 -7.64 -15.34
C ILE A 245 5.99 -8.55 -14.47
N THR A 246 5.86 -8.24 -13.18
CA THR A 246 5.29 -9.18 -12.20
C THR A 246 3.76 -9.16 -12.23
N ILE A 247 3.16 -7.98 -12.35
CA ILE A 247 1.71 -7.80 -12.20
C ILE A 247 1.05 -7.17 -13.44
N GLY A 248 1.83 -6.79 -14.47
CA GLY A 248 1.29 -6.12 -15.66
C GLY A 248 0.24 -6.95 -16.40
N GLU A 249 0.42 -8.27 -16.51
CA GLU A 249 -0.57 -9.17 -17.12
C GLU A 249 -1.88 -9.19 -16.32
N GLU A 250 -1.79 -9.19 -14.99
CA GLU A 250 -2.96 -9.18 -14.09
C GLU A 250 -3.72 -7.84 -14.17
N LEU A 251 -3.01 -6.72 -14.35
CA LEU A 251 -3.59 -5.38 -14.50
C LEU A 251 -4.21 -5.12 -15.89
N ASP A 252 -3.77 -5.82 -16.94
CA ASP A 252 -4.31 -5.67 -18.29
C ASP A 252 -5.64 -6.44 -18.51
N HIS A 253 -6.19 -7.04 -17.44
CA HIS A 253 -7.44 -7.82 -17.42
C HIS A 253 -7.63 -8.80 -18.58
N PHE A 254 -6.54 -9.41 -19.07
CA PHE A 254 -6.60 -10.32 -20.20
C PHE A 254 -7.45 -11.58 -19.93
N LYS A 255 -7.72 -11.92 -18.65
CA LYS A 255 -8.32 -13.20 -18.22
C LYS A 255 -9.66 -13.09 -17.45
N THR A 256 -10.52 -12.11 -17.70
CA THR A 256 -11.84 -12.09 -17.02
C THR A 256 -13.02 -12.34 -17.98
N ASN A 257 -13.77 -13.42 -17.72
CA ASN A 257 -14.87 -13.99 -18.50
C ASN A 257 -15.89 -12.97 -19.06
N GLN A 258 -15.75 -12.70 -20.36
CA GLN A 258 -16.69 -12.43 -21.48
C GLN A 258 -18.06 -11.74 -21.35
N LEU A 259 -18.75 -11.56 -20.21
CA LEU A 259 -20.16 -11.07 -20.29
C LEU A 259 -20.52 -9.83 -19.44
N GLU A 260 -19.86 -9.56 -18.31
CA GLU A 260 -20.31 -8.46 -17.42
C GLU A 260 -19.36 -7.27 -17.31
N LYS A 261 -18.14 -7.32 -17.87
CA LYS A 261 -17.08 -6.28 -17.66
C LYS A 261 -16.52 -5.63 -18.93
N LYS A 262 -17.30 -5.55 -20.01
CA LYS A 262 -16.84 -4.91 -21.26
C LYS A 262 -16.47 -3.43 -21.10
N LEU A 263 -17.09 -2.72 -20.16
CA LEU A 263 -16.83 -1.30 -19.90
C LEU A 263 -15.52 -1.06 -19.12
N ASP A 264 -15.13 -1.99 -18.25
CA ASP A 264 -13.91 -1.86 -17.43
C ASP A 264 -12.65 -2.30 -18.19
N TYR A 265 -12.77 -3.28 -19.10
CA TYR A 265 -11.67 -3.71 -19.98
C TYR A 265 -11.07 -2.54 -20.78
N GLY A 266 -11.93 -1.70 -21.37
CA GLY A 266 -11.49 -0.53 -22.13
C GLY A 266 -10.77 0.52 -21.28
N LYS A 267 -11.06 0.61 -19.98
CA LYS A 267 -10.40 1.56 -19.08
C LYS A 267 -9.03 1.06 -18.63
N ALA A 268 -8.94 -0.20 -18.23
CA ALA A 268 -7.67 -0.77 -17.77
C ALA A 268 -6.64 -0.85 -18.89
N LYS A 269 -7.05 -1.27 -20.09
CA LYS A 269 -6.19 -1.23 -21.28
C LYS A 269 -5.66 0.17 -21.57
N ARG A 270 -6.53 1.20 -21.51
CA ARG A 270 -6.12 2.61 -21.69
C ARG A 270 -5.12 3.06 -20.62
N LEU A 271 -5.26 2.60 -19.38
CA LEU A 271 -4.32 2.91 -18.31
C LEU A 271 -2.97 2.24 -18.56
N MET A 272 -2.96 0.96 -18.91
CA MET A 272 -1.73 0.22 -19.25
C MET A 272 -1.01 0.85 -20.45
N ASP A 273 -1.75 1.16 -21.53
CA ASP A 273 -1.23 1.88 -22.70
C ASP A 273 -0.62 3.23 -22.28
N SER A 274 -1.27 3.95 -21.36
CA SER A 274 -0.75 5.21 -20.82
C SER A 274 0.55 5.03 -20.05
N TYR A 275 0.70 3.95 -19.27
CA TYR A 275 1.94 3.66 -18.55
C TYR A 275 3.07 3.30 -19.50
N PHE A 276 2.83 2.44 -20.48
CA PHE A 276 3.84 2.11 -21.50
C PHE A 276 4.24 3.34 -22.33
N ASN A 277 3.30 4.22 -22.66
CA ASN A 277 3.61 5.49 -23.33
C ASN A 277 4.44 6.42 -22.44
N ALA A 278 4.14 6.51 -21.14
CA ALA A 278 4.96 7.26 -20.20
C ALA A 278 6.39 6.68 -20.14
N MET A 279 6.54 5.36 -20.05
CA MET A 279 7.85 4.70 -20.07
C MET A 279 8.62 4.97 -21.37
N ARG A 280 7.97 4.94 -22.53
CA ARG A 280 8.58 5.33 -23.81
C ARG A 280 9.03 6.79 -23.81
N ASN A 281 8.22 7.69 -23.28
CA ASN A 281 8.61 9.10 -23.15
C ASN A 281 9.85 9.27 -22.27
N ILE A 282 9.96 8.49 -21.19
CA ILE A 282 11.15 8.46 -20.34
C ILE A 282 12.38 8.05 -21.16
N THR A 283 12.30 7.01 -21.99
CA THR A 283 13.45 6.54 -22.80
C THR A 283 13.99 7.56 -23.81
N ASN A 284 13.19 8.59 -24.13
CA ASN A 284 13.54 9.67 -25.03
C ASN A 284 14.08 10.92 -24.30
N LEU A 285 14.16 10.89 -22.97
CA LEU A 285 14.71 12.02 -22.20
C LEU A 285 16.21 12.22 -22.52
N PRO A 286 16.64 13.48 -22.70
CA PRO A 286 18.06 13.78 -22.88
C PRO A 286 18.84 13.48 -21.60
N ASN A 287 20.05 12.98 -21.75
CA ASN A 287 20.95 12.61 -20.64
C ASN A 287 20.40 11.51 -19.70
N LEU A 288 19.43 10.71 -20.16
CA LEU A 288 19.01 9.51 -19.43
C LEU A 288 20.17 8.51 -19.36
N PRO A 289 20.51 7.96 -18.17
CA PRO A 289 21.51 6.90 -18.06
C PRO A 289 21.18 5.67 -18.91
N ASP A 290 22.18 5.14 -19.63
CA ASP A 290 22.00 4.00 -20.54
C ASP A 290 21.43 2.76 -19.85
N ARG A 291 21.76 2.55 -18.57
CA ARG A 291 21.21 1.46 -17.76
C ARG A 291 19.69 1.57 -17.60
N ILE A 292 19.19 2.77 -17.25
CA ILE A 292 17.76 3.03 -17.10
C ILE A 292 17.06 2.86 -18.46
N LYS A 293 17.65 3.44 -19.52
CA LYS A 293 17.13 3.33 -20.87
C LYS A 293 16.98 1.87 -21.31
N SER A 294 18.02 1.08 -21.13
CA SER A 294 18.05 -0.34 -21.51
C SER A 294 17.00 -1.13 -20.73
N MET A 295 16.89 -0.89 -19.42
CA MET A 295 15.92 -1.57 -18.55
C MET A 295 14.47 -1.29 -18.97
N LEU A 296 14.14 -0.02 -19.25
CA LEU A 296 12.81 0.37 -19.73
C LEU A 296 12.51 -0.22 -21.11
N MET A 297 13.47 -0.19 -22.03
CA MET A 297 13.29 -0.73 -23.39
C MET A 297 13.00 -2.23 -23.38
N VAL A 298 13.73 -3.00 -22.54
CA VAL A 298 13.43 -4.43 -22.34
C VAL A 298 12.02 -4.62 -21.83
N ASN A 299 11.63 -3.85 -20.81
CA ASN A 299 10.30 -3.95 -20.21
C ASN A 299 9.16 -3.63 -21.19
N ILE A 300 9.32 -2.58 -22.00
CA ILE A 300 8.35 -2.16 -23.03
C ILE A 300 8.19 -3.21 -24.14
N SER A 301 9.22 -4.04 -24.37
CA SER A 301 9.23 -5.06 -25.42
C SER A 301 8.68 -6.43 -25.00
N LEU A 302 8.49 -6.67 -23.70
CA LEU A 302 7.86 -7.87 -23.14
C LEU A 302 6.34 -7.79 -23.27
#